data_AF-A0A7Y9NMT4-F1
#
_entry.id   AF-A0A7Y9NMT4-F1
#
_cell.length_a   1.000
_cell.length_b   1.000
_cell.length_c   1.000
_cell.angle_alpha   90.00
_cell.angle_beta   90.00
_cell.angle_gamma   90.00
#
_symmetry.space_group_name_H-M   'P 1'
#
loop_
_entity.id
_entity.type
_entity.pdbx_description
1 polymer ?
#
loop_
_entity_poly.entity_id
_entity_poly.type
_entity_poly.pdbx_seq_one_letter_code
_entity_poly.pdbx_strand_id
1 'polypeptide(L)'
;MKTIHKTLSALTLLTLSAISLAQAPIERQAPPPPPPDQQQAQPYPQNPPAYPQQDQPQYQQQRGAPDQQQQAPPPPMAAQQLDQLVQRIALYPDPLLAQVLTASTFWNEIPDAATWAQQHSFMTGDSLAQAIQTDNLPWDPSVLALLPFPNVLDMMARDPQWTGTLGNAVLSQRPDVMDAVQRQRRVAHDYGYLTPNSYDNVVDNGGYLEIQPINPAYYYVPIYSPAVVFYRPRPGFIISTGIRFGPVVTIGPAFGVYGWYGAGFGWGGHAIFIDHHPWTRTYYNSGVYVHPYAHPYVRPASPRVESHAHYEEHGGDHHH
;
A
#
# COMPACT_ATOMS: atom_id res chain seq x y z
N MET A 1 82.26 17.71 31.60
CA MET A 1 81.26 18.80 31.52
C MET A 1 79.92 18.20 31.93
N LYS A 2 79.60 18.22 33.24
CA LYS A 2 78.70 19.18 33.93
C LYS A 2 77.24 19.04 33.43
N THR A 3 76.21 18.63 34.19
CA THR A 3 76.03 18.53 35.65
C THR A 3 74.84 17.60 36.00
N ILE A 4 74.92 17.00 37.19
CA ILE A 4 73.95 16.16 37.93
C ILE A 4 72.82 17.02 38.56
N HIS A 5 71.69 16.42 38.96
CA HIS A 5 70.98 16.54 40.28
C HIS A 5 69.49 16.18 40.14
N LYS A 6 68.98 15.08 40.73
CA LYS A 6 68.58 14.83 42.14
C LYS A 6 67.34 15.61 42.63
N THR A 7 66.40 14.82 43.17
CA THR A 7 65.57 15.00 44.41
C THR A 7 64.22 15.74 44.43
N LEU A 8 63.26 14.99 44.99
CA LEU A 8 62.30 15.29 46.09
C LEU A 8 60.98 16.06 45.86
N SER A 9 59.91 15.35 46.25
CA SER A 9 58.75 15.76 47.06
C SER A 9 57.79 16.88 46.63
N ALA A 10 56.55 16.43 46.41
CA ALA A 10 55.27 16.93 46.93
C ALA A 10 55.14 18.41 47.32
N LEU A 11 54.21 19.11 46.66
CA LEU A 11 53.35 20.07 47.34
C LEU A 11 51.97 20.11 46.67
N THR A 12 50.97 19.73 47.45
CA THR A 12 49.53 19.81 47.15
C THR A 12 49.13 21.28 47.05
N LEU A 13 48.51 21.68 45.94
CA LEU A 13 47.80 22.95 45.82
C LEU A 13 46.41 22.66 45.26
N LEU A 14 45.45 22.78 46.17
CA LEU A 14 44.04 22.55 45.97
C LEU A 14 43.43 23.85 45.44
N THR A 15 43.20 23.95 44.14
CA THR A 15 42.46 25.07 43.53
C THR A 15 41.03 24.63 43.25
N LEU A 16 40.09 25.18 44.03
CA LEU A 16 38.66 25.15 43.72
C LEU A 16 38.42 25.96 42.45
N SER A 17 38.05 25.30 41.36
CA SER A 17 37.35 25.95 40.25
C SER A 17 35.87 25.58 40.35
N ALA A 18 35.06 26.59 40.68
CA ALA A 18 33.62 26.51 40.70
C ALA A 18 33.09 26.30 39.29
N ILE A 19 32.46 25.15 39.05
CA ILE A 19 31.65 24.89 37.86
C ILE A 19 30.26 25.45 38.15
N SER A 20 29.90 26.56 37.52
CA SER A 20 28.52 27.04 37.46
C SER A 20 27.70 26.08 36.60
N LEU A 21 26.97 25.17 37.25
CA LEU A 21 25.85 24.46 36.64
C LEU A 21 24.67 25.42 36.56
N ALA A 22 24.29 25.82 35.35
CA ALA A 22 22.97 26.37 35.10
C ALA A 22 21.93 25.29 35.42
N GLN A 23 21.28 25.41 36.58
CA GLN A 23 20.13 24.58 36.95
C GLN A 23 18.94 25.01 36.11
N ALA A 24 18.48 24.13 35.22
CA ALA A 24 17.13 24.22 34.68
C ALA A 24 16.12 24.11 35.84
N PRO A 25 15.00 24.85 35.82
CA PRO A 25 13.99 24.75 36.87
C PRO A 25 13.39 23.34 36.88
N ILE A 26 13.43 22.71 38.05
CA ILE A 26 12.73 21.45 38.32
C ILE A 26 11.22 21.77 38.33
N GLU A 27 10.52 21.48 37.25
CA GLU A 27 9.06 21.33 37.31
C GLU A 27 8.74 20.11 38.16
N ARG A 28 8.05 20.32 39.29
CA ARG A 28 7.54 19.24 40.12
C ARG A 28 6.49 18.48 39.32
N GLN A 29 6.78 17.26 38.91
CA GLN A 29 5.76 16.31 38.46
C GLN A 29 4.71 16.14 39.56
N ALA A 30 3.43 16.32 39.21
CA ALA A 30 2.32 15.98 40.09
C ALA A 30 2.30 14.46 40.35
N PRO A 31 1.91 13.99 41.55
CA PRO A 31 1.84 12.57 41.84
C PRO A 31 0.78 11.87 40.95
N PRO A 32 0.98 10.59 40.62
CA PRO A 32 0.00 9.82 39.85
C PRO A 32 -1.31 9.67 40.65
N PRO A 33 -2.48 9.61 39.99
CA PRO A 33 -3.75 9.39 40.67
C PRO A 33 -3.81 7.99 41.31
N PRO A 34 -4.52 7.83 42.44
CA PRO A 34 -4.65 6.54 43.10
C PRO A 34 -5.45 5.54 42.24
N PRO A 35 -5.21 4.22 42.40
CA PRO A 35 -5.99 3.20 41.73
C PRO A 35 -7.45 3.23 42.21
N PRO A 36 -8.44 2.97 41.33
CA PRO A 36 -9.84 2.95 41.74
C PRO A 36 -10.10 1.80 42.71
N ASP A 37 -10.78 2.12 43.82
CA ASP A 37 -11.27 1.19 44.82
C ASP A 37 -12.16 0.11 44.19
N GLN A 38 -11.95 -1.15 44.58
CA GLN A 38 -12.86 -2.25 44.30
C GLN A 38 -14.15 -2.08 45.12
N GLN A 39 -15.13 -1.39 44.56
CA GLN A 39 -16.51 -1.36 45.08
C GLN A 39 -17.47 -2.03 44.10
N GLN A 40 -17.88 -3.24 44.50
CA GLN A 40 -19.14 -3.96 44.26
C GLN A 40 -19.92 -3.71 42.96
N ALA A 41 -20.09 -4.81 42.22
CA ALA A 41 -20.90 -4.93 41.02
C ALA A 41 -22.35 -4.42 41.19
N GLN A 42 -22.74 -3.50 40.32
CA GLN A 42 -24.13 -3.11 40.02
C GLN A 42 -24.44 -3.56 38.58
N PRO A 43 -25.63 -4.13 38.28
CA PRO A 43 -25.97 -4.60 36.94
C PRO A 43 -26.23 -3.44 35.97
N TYR A 44 -25.57 -3.45 34.81
CA TYR A 44 -25.75 -2.45 33.74
C TYR A 44 -27.16 -2.54 33.11
N PRO A 45 -27.87 -1.41 32.88
CA PRO A 45 -28.98 -1.35 31.93
C PRO A 45 -28.48 -1.32 30.48
N GLN A 46 -29.13 -2.10 29.61
CA GLN A 46 -28.94 -2.09 28.16
C GLN A 46 -29.54 -0.81 27.54
N ASN A 47 -28.69 0.10 27.05
CA ASN A 47 -28.81 0.83 25.77
C ASN A 47 -27.86 2.05 25.77
N PRO A 48 -26.99 2.24 24.75
CA PRO A 48 -26.21 3.47 24.62
C PRO A 48 -27.06 4.65 24.09
N PRO A 49 -26.74 5.90 24.48
CA PRO A 49 -27.48 7.08 24.03
C PRO A 49 -27.25 7.38 22.55
N ALA A 50 -28.31 7.77 21.86
CA ALA A 50 -28.31 8.17 20.46
C ALA A 50 -27.59 9.52 20.26
N TYR A 51 -26.58 9.53 19.39
CA TYR A 51 -26.01 10.78 18.87
C TYR A 51 -26.98 11.39 17.83
N PRO A 52 -27.20 12.71 17.83
CA PRO A 52 -28.01 13.36 16.80
C PRO A 52 -27.28 13.28 15.45
N GLN A 53 -27.92 12.61 14.48
CA GLN A 53 -27.51 12.58 13.08
C GLN A 53 -27.64 13.99 12.51
N GLN A 54 -26.51 14.62 12.16
CA GLN A 54 -26.50 15.75 11.24
C GLN A 54 -26.68 15.20 9.83
N ASP A 55 -27.59 15.82 9.07
CA ASP A 55 -27.97 15.46 7.71
C ASP A 55 -26.74 15.31 6.80
N GLN A 56 -26.34 14.06 6.55
CA GLN A 56 -25.46 13.73 5.43
C GLN A 56 -26.30 13.70 4.15
N PRO A 57 -25.94 14.44 3.09
CA PRO A 57 -26.69 14.40 1.84
C PRO A 57 -26.64 12.98 1.27
N GLN A 58 -27.82 12.36 1.12
CA GLN A 58 -28.00 11.11 0.40
C GLN A 58 -27.65 11.32 -1.07
N TYR A 59 -26.44 10.95 -1.47
CA TYR A 59 -26.12 10.81 -2.88
C TYR A 59 -26.75 9.53 -3.41
N GLN A 60 -27.68 9.70 -4.34
CA GLN A 60 -28.34 8.65 -5.10
C GLN A 60 -27.29 7.79 -5.79
N GLN A 61 -27.32 6.49 -5.48
CA GLN A 61 -26.57 5.44 -6.15
C GLN A 61 -27.02 5.34 -7.61
N GLN A 62 -26.17 5.77 -8.54
CA GLN A 62 -26.31 5.42 -9.94
C GLN A 62 -24.97 4.90 -10.50
N ARG A 63 -24.92 3.56 -10.63
CA ARG A 63 -24.16 2.70 -11.56
C ARG A 63 -22.70 3.09 -11.92
N GLY A 64 -21.78 2.21 -11.54
CA GLY A 64 -20.39 2.22 -12.02
C GLY A 64 -19.51 1.06 -11.53
N ALA A 65 -20.08 -0.12 -11.26
CA ALA A 65 -19.35 -1.38 -11.17
C ALA A 65 -20.32 -2.46 -11.69
N PRO A 66 -19.87 -3.49 -12.42
CA PRO A 66 -20.75 -4.60 -12.70
C PRO A 66 -21.26 -5.12 -11.36
N ASP A 67 -22.59 -5.22 -11.24
CA ASP A 67 -23.22 -5.82 -10.08
C ASP A 67 -22.52 -7.17 -9.82
N GLN A 68 -21.69 -7.25 -8.77
CA GLN A 68 -21.56 -8.51 -8.06
C GLN A 68 -22.89 -8.72 -7.32
N GLN A 69 -23.93 -9.00 -8.12
CA GLN A 69 -25.18 -9.61 -7.67
C GLN A 69 -24.80 -10.71 -6.69
N GLN A 70 -25.50 -10.82 -5.55
CA GLN A 70 -25.29 -11.76 -4.45
C GLN A 70 -24.90 -13.19 -4.87
N GLN A 71 -23.69 -13.35 -5.37
CA GLN A 71 -23.03 -14.61 -5.61
C GLN A 71 -22.32 -14.94 -4.29
N ALA A 72 -22.28 -16.22 -3.95
CA ALA A 72 -21.45 -16.63 -2.83
C ALA A 72 -20.00 -16.25 -3.15
N PRO A 73 -19.20 -15.80 -2.15
CA PRO A 73 -17.78 -15.61 -2.36
C PRO A 73 -17.18 -16.88 -2.97
N PRO A 74 -16.20 -16.73 -3.89
CA PRO A 74 -15.55 -17.88 -4.49
C PRO A 74 -14.94 -18.77 -3.39
N PRO A 75 -14.92 -20.10 -3.58
CA PRO A 75 -14.33 -20.98 -2.59
C PRO A 75 -12.86 -20.60 -2.32
N PRO A 76 -12.42 -20.66 -1.06
CA PRO A 76 -11.03 -20.39 -0.70
C PRO A 76 -10.04 -21.20 -1.54
N MET A 77 -8.97 -20.54 -2.01
CA MET A 77 -7.89 -21.21 -2.73
C MET A 77 -6.95 -21.89 -1.73
N ALA A 78 -6.37 -23.03 -2.11
CA ALA A 78 -5.38 -23.70 -1.28
C ALA A 78 -4.10 -22.86 -1.15
N ALA A 79 -3.35 -23.04 -0.06
CA ALA A 79 -2.13 -22.29 0.23
C ALA A 79 -1.10 -22.33 -0.93
N GLN A 80 -0.91 -23.49 -1.57
CA GLN A 80 0.02 -23.63 -2.69
C GLN A 80 -0.45 -22.90 -3.96
N GLN A 81 -1.76 -22.77 -4.15
CA GLN A 81 -2.32 -21.99 -5.26
C GLN A 81 -2.10 -20.48 -5.02
N LEU A 82 -2.29 -20.03 -3.77
CA LEU A 82 -1.99 -18.66 -3.36
C LEU A 82 -0.50 -18.34 -3.49
N ASP A 83 0.38 -19.29 -3.10
CA ASP A 83 1.82 -19.16 -3.28
C ASP A 83 2.17 -18.86 -4.73
N GLN A 84 1.67 -19.67 -5.67
CA GLN A 84 1.88 -19.46 -7.11
C GLN A 84 1.27 -18.15 -7.62
N LEU A 85 0.08 -17.78 -7.11
CA LEU A 85 -0.63 -16.57 -7.52
C LEU A 85 0.17 -15.31 -7.22
N VAL A 86 0.82 -15.23 -6.06
CA VAL A 86 1.55 -14.03 -5.61
C VAL A 86 2.99 -13.97 -6.10
N GLN A 87 3.55 -15.05 -6.63
CA GLN A 87 4.97 -15.11 -7.03
C GLN A 87 5.41 -13.96 -7.95
N ARG A 88 4.53 -13.44 -8.82
CA ARG A 88 4.90 -12.35 -9.74
C ARG A 88 5.15 -11.02 -9.02
N ILE A 89 4.59 -10.84 -7.83
CA ILE A 89 4.57 -9.56 -7.10
C ILE A 89 5.14 -9.67 -5.68
N ALA A 90 5.46 -10.88 -5.21
CA ALA A 90 5.86 -11.13 -3.82
C ALA A 90 7.10 -10.36 -3.39
N LEU A 91 8.01 -10.03 -4.33
CA LEU A 91 9.21 -9.25 -4.04
C LEU A 91 9.06 -7.75 -4.25
N TYR A 92 7.86 -7.24 -4.57
CA TYR A 92 7.66 -5.80 -4.69
C TYR A 92 7.81 -5.12 -3.32
N PRO A 93 8.31 -3.87 -3.28
CA PRO A 93 8.29 -3.05 -2.07
C PRO A 93 6.88 -2.98 -1.48
N ASP A 94 6.79 -3.00 -0.15
CA ASP A 94 5.53 -3.11 0.60
C ASP A 94 4.49 -2.05 0.18
N PRO A 95 4.83 -0.76 0.02
CA PRO A 95 3.85 0.24 -0.41
C PRO A 95 3.29 -0.03 -1.82
N LEU A 96 4.16 -0.43 -2.76
CA LEU A 96 3.74 -0.78 -4.12
C LEU A 96 2.89 -2.05 -4.12
N LEU A 97 3.30 -3.07 -3.38
CA LEU A 97 2.54 -4.32 -3.27
C LEU A 97 1.15 -4.06 -2.68
N ALA A 98 1.03 -3.20 -1.65
CA ALA A 98 -0.26 -2.81 -1.09
C ALA A 98 -1.17 -2.21 -2.18
N GLN A 99 -0.67 -1.27 -2.98
CA GLN A 99 -1.42 -0.67 -4.09
C GLN A 99 -1.81 -1.69 -5.18
N VAL A 100 -0.92 -2.64 -5.52
CA VAL A 100 -1.23 -3.71 -6.48
C VAL A 100 -2.35 -4.61 -5.97
N LEU A 101 -2.32 -5.00 -4.68
CA LEU A 101 -3.35 -5.84 -4.09
C LEU A 101 -4.70 -5.11 -4.05
N THR A 102 -4.75 -3.84 -3.67
CA THR A 102 -6.01 -3.07 -3.64
C THR A 102 -6.57 -2.81 -5.04
N ALA A 103 -5.71 -2.42 -5.99
CA ALA A 103 -6.09 -2.18 -7.39
C ALA A 103 -6.58 -3.45 -8.11
N SER A 104 -6.03 -4.63 -7.78
CA SER A 104 -6.50 -5.91 -8.33
C SER A 104 -7.99 -6.17 -8.04
N THR A 105 -8.54 -5.53 -6.99
CA THR A 105 -9.95 -5.66 -6.65
C THR A 105 -10.89 -4.80 -7.52
N PHE A 106 -10.31 -4.01 -8.43
CA PHE A 106 -10.95 -3.24 -9.51
C PHE A 106 -10.36 -3.65 -10.87
N TRP A 107 -10.08 -4.95 -11.05
CA TRP A 107 -9.39 -5.51 -12.21
C TRP A 107 -10.01 -5.14 -13.58
N ASN A 108 -11.30 -4.79 -13.62
CA ASN A 108 -11.99 -4.38 -14.84
C ASN A 108 -11.54 -3.00 -15.37
N GLU A 109 -10.99 -2.14 -14.51
CA GLU A 109 -10.49 -0.81 -14.89
C GLU A 109 -9.02 -0.86 -15.37
N ILE A 110 -8.31 -1.94 -15.06
CA ILE A 110 -6.87 -2.09 -15.31
C ILE A 110 -6.49 -2.04 -16.80
N PRO A 111 -7.21 -2.65 -17.75
CA PRO A 111 -6.83 -2.60 -19.16
C PRO A 111 -6.81 -1.18 -19.75
N ASP A 112 -7.82 -0.37 -19.42
CA ASP A 112 -7.91 1.02 -19.87
C ASP A 112 -6.84 1.88 -19.17
N ALA A 113 -6.63 1.65 -17.87
CA ALA A 113 -5.57 2.30 -17.10
C ALA A 113 -4.18 2.00 -17.64
N ALA A 114 -3.91 0.74 -18.02
CA ALA A 114 -2.65 0.34 -18.63
C ALA A 114 -2.42 1.04 -19.96
N THR A 115 -3.47 1.16 -20.79
CA THR A 115 -3.39 1.86 -22.08
C THR A 115 -3.06 3.33 -21.88
N TRP A 116 -3.74 4.00 -20.96
CA TRP A 116 -3.48 5.42 -20.65
C TRP A 116 -2.08 5.62 -20.08
N ALA A 117 -1.64 4.78 -19.14
CA ALA A 117 -0.31 4.86 -18.55
C ALA A 117 0.80 4.71 -19.60
N GLN A 118 0.58 3.85 -20.60
CA GLN A 118 1.53 3.67 -21.70
C GLN A 118 1.58 4.87 -22.65
N GLN A 119 0.45 5.50 -22.92
CA GLN A 119 0.40 6.74 -23.71
C GLN A 119 1.07 7.91 -22.98
N HIS A 120 1.13 7.88 -21.65
CA HIS A 120 1.71 8.93 -20.80
C HIS A 120 3.02 8.52 -20.14
N SER A 121 3.68 7.46 -20.57
CA SER A 121 4.87 6.90 -19.90
C SER A 121 6.09 7.82 -19.91
N PHE A 122 6.04 8.91 -20.68
CA PHE A 122 7.06 9.97 -20.72
C PHE A 122 6.86 11.03 -19.61
N MET A 123 5.72 11.02 -18.92
CA MET A 123 5.42 11.91 -17.80
C MET A 123 5.77 11.24 -16.48
N THR A 124 6.25 12.04 -15.52
CA THR A 124 6.59 11.56 -14.17
C THR A 124 6.29 12.63 -13.13
N GLY A 125 6.16 12.23 -11.87
CA GLY A 125 5.97 13.16 -10.74
C GLY A 125 4.77 14.09 -10.95
N ASP A 126 4.97 15.38 -10.71
CA ASP A 126 3.89 16.38 -10.74
C ASP A 126 3.23 16.53 -12.11
N SER A 127 3.98 16.36 -13.21
CA SER A 127 3.40 16.45 -14.56
C SER A 127 2.42 15.32 -14.83
N LEU A 128 2.75 14.10 -14.38
CA LEU A 128 1.84 12.96 -14.45
C LEU A 128 0.61 13.16 -13.55
N ALA A 129 0.82 13.60 -12.31
CA ALA A 129 -0.29 13.87 -11.39
C ALA A 129 -1.27 14.92 -11.96
N GLN A 130 -0.75 15.97 -12.60
CA GLN A 130 -1.56 16.98 -13.27
C GLN A 130 -2.33 16.41 -14.47
N ALA A 131 -1.72 15.54 -15.26
CA ALA A 131 -2.39 14.88 -16.38
C ALA A 131 -3.57 14.01 -15.90
N ILE A 132 -3.37 13.22 -14.83
CA ILE A 132 -4.43 12.40 -14.21
C ILE A 132 -5.62 13.27 -13.78
N GLN A 133 -5.35 14.42 -13.15
CA GLN A 133 -6.40 15.35 -12.72
C GLN A 133 -7.12 16.01 -13.90
N THR A 134 -6.37 16.40 -14.93
CA THR A 134 -6.91 17.09 -16.11
C THR A 134 -7.79 16.17 -16.95
N ASP A 135 -7.37 14.92 -17.13
CA ASP A 135 -8.08 13.93 -17.95
C ASP A 135 -9.30 13.32 -17.24
N ASN A 136 -9.46 13.60 -15.94
CA ASN A 136 -10.70 13.33 -15.23
C ASN A 136 -11.08 11.83 -15.25
N LEU A 137 -10.06 10.98 -15.06
CA LEU A 137 -10.14 9.53 -15.24
C LEU A 137 -11.15 8.89 -14.27
N PRO A 138 -12.08 8.02 -14.72
CA PRO A 138 -13.20 7.54 -13.91
C PRO A 138 -12.87 6.36 -12.98
N TRP A 139 -11.61 5.95 -12.92
CA TRP A 139 -11.17 4.74 -12.22
C TRP A 139 -11.09 4.92 -10.70
N ASP A 140 -10.98 3.81 -9.99
CA ASP A 140 -10.78 3.77 -8.56
C ASP A 140 -9.45 4.43 -8.17
N PRO A 141 -9.39 5.13 -7.03
CA PRO A 141 -8.14 5.71 -6.56
C PRO A 141 -6.98 4.70 -6.44
N SER A 142 -7.27 3.42 -6.12
CA SER A 142 -6.23 2.38 -6.10
C SER A 142 -5.67 2.07 -7.50
N VAL A 143 -6.48 2.15 -8.54
CA VAL A 143 -6.04 1.99 -9.94
C VAL A 143 -5.26 3.22 -10.40
N LEU A 144 -5.74 4.43 -10.06
CA LEU A 144 -5.03 5.68 -10.33
C LEU A 144 -3.65 5.73 -9.65
N ALA A 145 -3.53 5.15 -8.45
CA ALA A 145 -2.26 5.04 -7.73
C ALA A 145 -1.18 4.28 -8.51
N LEU A 146 -1.56 3.40 -9.44
CA LEU A 146 -0.63 2.59 -10.24
C LEU A 146 -0.23 3.23 -11.58
N LEU A 147 -0.82 4.35 -11.99
CA LEU A 147 -0.46 5.04 -13.24
C LEU A 147 1.03 5.43 -13.36
N PRO A 148 1.76 5.73 -12.27
CA PRO A 148 3.22 5.90 -12.33
C PRO A 148 4.00 4.61 -12.66
N PHE A 149 3.35 3.45 -12.63
CA PHE A 149 3.94 2.13 -12.82
C PHE A 149 3.40 1.45 -14.09
N PRO A 150 3.67 2.00 -15.29
CA PRO A 150 3.15 1.49 -16.55
C PRO A 150 3.38 -0.01 -16.76
N ASN A 151 4.58 -0.51 -16.42
CA ASN A 151 4.91 -1.92 -16.56
C ASN A 151 4.13 -2.84 -15.60
N VAL A 152 3.75 -2.33 -14.41
CA VAL A 152 2.94 -3.09 -13.45
C VAL A 152 1.51 -3.20 -13.98
N LEU A 153 0.94 -2.09 -14.46
CA LEU A 153 -0.38 -2.08 -15.10
C LEU A 153 -0.41 -2.95 -16.36
N ASP A 154 0.59 -2.85 -17.23
CA ASP A 154 0.70 -3.69 -18.43
C ASP A 154 0.78 -5.19 -18.08
N MET A 155 1.54 -5.56 -17.04
CA MET A 155 1.56 -6.95 -16.54
C MET A 155 0.17 -7.40 -16.08
N MET A 156 -0.55 -6.56 -15.33
CA MET A 156 -1.89 -6.88 -14.85
C MET A 156 -2.92 -6.93 -16.01
N ALA A 157 -2.80 -6.06 -17.00
CA ALA A 157 -3.72 -5.98 -18.15
C ALA A 157 -3.52 -7.13 -19.15
N ARG A 158 -2.29 -7.61 -19.33
CA ARG A 158 -1.98 -8.74 -20.23
C ARG A 158 -2.47 -10.09 -19.72
N ASP A 159 -2.68 -10.21 -18.42
CA ASP A 159 -3.18 -11.42 -17.76
C ASP A 159 -4.41 -11.08 -16.90
N PRO A 160 -5.55 -10.70 -17.52
CA PRO A 160 -6.73 -10.24 -16.79
C PRO A 160 -7.33 -11.34 -15.91
N GLN A 161 -7.14 -12.61 -16.28
CA GLN A 161 -7.56 -13.75 -15.48
C GLN A 161 -6.75 -13.85 -14.18
N TRP A 162 -5.43 -13.67 -14.25
CA TRP A 162 -4.59 -13.60 -13.06
C TRP A 162 -4.97 -12.41 -12.18
N THR A 163 -5.15 -11.22 -12.76
CA THR A 163 -5.52 -10.01 -12.02
C THR A 163 -6.87 -10.15 -11.32
N GLY A 164 -7.88 -10.70 -12.01
CA GLY A 164 -9.18 -10.97 -11.41
C GLY A 164 -9.13 -12.05 -10.32
N THR A 165 -8.32 -13.11 -10.51
CA THR A 165 -8.11 -14.16 -9.50
C THR A 165 -7.45 -13.58 -8.25
N LEU A 166 -6.43 -12.74 -8.42
CA LEU A 166 -5.76 -12.03 -7.33
C LEU A 166 -6.76 -11.13 -6.59
N GLY A 167 -7.53 -10.33 -7.30
CA GLY A 167 -8.56 -9.45 -6.72
C GLY A 167 -9.59 -10.21 -5.90
N ASN A 168 -10.11 -11.32 -6.43
CA ASN A 168 -11.07 -12.16 -5.73
C ASN A 168 -10.48 -12.80 -4.47
N ALA A 169 -9.23 -13.25 -4.53
CA ALA A 169 -8.53 -13.80 -3.37
C ALA A 169 -8.30 -12.73 -2.29
N VAL A 170 -7.91 -11.51 -2.67
CA VAL A 170 -7.76 -10.38 -1.75
C VAL A 170 -9.11 -10.03 -1.10
N LEU A 171 -10.22 -10.05 -1.84
CA LEU A 171 -11.54 -9.73 -1.29
C LEU A 171 -12.09 -10.80 -0.35
N SER A 172 -11.74 -12.07 -0.58
CA SER A 172 -12.39 -13.21 0.10
C SER A 172 -11.52 -13.85 1.19
N GLN A 173 -10.20 -13.81 1.05
CA GLN A 173 -9.24 -14.51 1.92
C GLN A 173 -7.89 -13.76 2.03
N ARG A 174 -7.95 -12.44 2.21
CA ARG A 174 -6.76 -11.57 2.35
C ARG A 174 -5.67 -12.09 3.28
N PRO A 175 -5.97 -12.60 4.50
CA PRO A 175 -4.94 -13.10 5.40
C PRO A 175 -4.05 -14.16 4.73
N ASP A 176 -4.67 -15.12 4.03
CA ASP A 176 -3.95 -16.20 3.36
C ASP A 176 -3.10 -15.70 2.17
N VAL A 177 -3.57 -14.66 1.46
CA VAL A 177 -2.79 -13.99 0.39
C VAL A 177 -1.54 -13.34 0.98
N MET A 178 -1.67 -12.64 2.11
CA MET A 178 -0.54 -12.01 2.78
C MET A 178 0.45 -13.04 3.33
N ASP A 179 -0.06 -14.14 3.90
CA ASP A 179 0.79 -15.26 4.34
C ASP A 179 1.52 -15.91 3.16
N ALA A 180 0.87 -16.03 2.00
CA ALA A 180 1.51 -16.53 0.78
C ALA A 180 2.66 -15.63 0.32
N VAL A 181 2.48 -14.30 0.33
CA VAL A 181 3.56 -13.35 0.02
C VAL A 181 4.74 -13.59 0.96
N GLN A 182 4.45 -13.72 2.25
CA GLN A 182 5.47 -13.91 3.26
C GLN A 182 6.21 -15.25 3.13
N ARG A 183 5.51 -16.33 2.80
CA ARG A 183 6.14 -17.62 2.43
C ARG A 183 7.06 -17.46 1.22
N GLN A 184 6.61 -16.78 0.16
CA GLN A 184 7.44 -16.56 -1.03
C GLN A 184 8.67 -15.69 -0.72
N ARG A 185 8.52 -14.63 0.10
CA ARG A 185 9.65 -13.80 0.55
C ARG A 185 10.67 -14.61 1.33
N ARG A 186 10.23 -15.51 2.22
CA ARG A 186 11.10 -16.44 2.95
C ARG A 186 11.86 -17.37 2.02
N VAL A 187 11.19 -17.99 1.05
CA VAL A 187 11.86 -18.82 0.04
C VAL A 187 12.95 -18.04 -0.71
N ALA A 188 12.64 -16.82 -1.17
CA ALA A 188 13.60 -15.98 -1.87
C ALA A 188 14.77 -15.54 -0.98
N HIS A 189 14.50 -15.25 0.30
CA HIS A 189 15.51 -14.90 1.30
C HIS A 189 16.43 -16.09 1.60
N ASP A 190 15.88 -17.28 1.82
CA ASP A 190 16.63 -18.51 2.10
C ASP A 190 17.54 -18.91 0.93
N TYR A 191 17.13 -18.61 -0.30
CA TYR A 191 17.95 -18.80 -1.49
C TYR A 191 18.90 -17.64 -1.79
N GLY A 192 18.90 -16.59 -0.96
CA GLY A 192 19.79 -15.44 -1.08
C GLY A 192 19.41 -14.44 -2.17
N TYR A 193 18.22 -14.57 -2.79
CA TYR A 193 17.72 -13.60 -3.77
C TYR A 193 17.17 -12.33 -3.10
N LEU A 194 16.55 -12.47 -1.92
CA LEU A 194 15.97 -11.35 -1.20
C LEU A 194 16.91 -10.89 -0.07
N THR A 195 17.77 -9.93 -0.38
CA THR A 195 18.70 -9.30 0.58
C THR A 195 18.66 -7.78 0.43
N PRO A 196 19.05 -7.01 1.47
CA PRO A 196 19.21 -5.56 1.35
C PRO A 196 20.15 -5.21 0.19
N ASN A 197 19.84 -4.15 -0.54
CA ASN A 197 20.61 -3.70 -1.70
C ASN A 197 20.55 -2.16 -1.79
N SER A 198 20.98 -1.58 -2.93
CA SER A 198 21.02 -0.12 -3.13
C SER A 198 19.65 0.54 -3.38
N TYR A 199 18.61 -0.25 -3.65
CA TYR A 199 17.25 0.20 -3.94
C TYR A 199 16.34 0.00 -2.73
N ASP A 200 16.36 -1.22 -2.17
CA ASP A 200 15.47 -1.64 -1.10
C ASP A 200 16.25 -2.12 0.13
N ASN A 201 15.73 -1.75 1.29
CA ASN A 201 16.07 -2.37 2.55
C ASN A 201 15.15 -3.59 2.78
N VAL A 202 15.73 -4.72 3.14
CA VAL A 202 14.99 -5.93 3.51
C VAL A 202 15.15 -6.11 5.02
N VAL A 203 14.05 -5.98 5.76
CA VAL A 203 14.06 -6.01 7.22
C VAL A 203 13.23 -7.19 7.70
N ASP A 204 13.79 -7.97 8.64
CA ASP A 204 12.99 -8.91 9.42
C ASP A 204 12.39 -8.16 10.63
N ASN A 205 11.08 -8.00 10.61
CA ASN A 205 10.32 -7.38 11.69
C ASN A 205 9.36 -8.42 12.31
N GLY A 206 9.78 -9.02 13.41
CA GLY A 206 8.96 -9.99 14.14
C GLY A 206 8.65 -11.28 13.34
N GLY A 207 9.56 -11.70 12.45
CA GLY A 207 9.37 -12.86 11.57
C GLY A 207 8.66 -12.55 10.26
N TYR A 208 8.47 -11.26 9.94
CA TYR A 208 7.94 -10.80 8.65
C TYR A 208 9.04 -10.07 7.88
N LEU A 209 9.27 -10.49 6.64
CA LEU A 209 10.23 -9.85 5.76
C LEU A 209 9.52 -8.68 5.08
N GLU A 210 9.92 -7.47 5.45
CA GLU A 210 9.45 -6.21 4.89
C GLU A 210 10.44 -5.71 3.84
N ILE A 211 9.92 -5.22 2.71
CA ILE A 211 10.72 -4.64 1.63
C ILE A 211 10.39 -3.16 1.58
N GLN A 212 11.30 -2.31 2.03
CA GLN A 212 11.10 -0.87 2.09
C GLN A 212 12.08 -0.17 1.16
N PRO A 213 11.63 0.77 0.31
CA PRO A 213 12.55 1.58 -0.47
C PRO A 213 13.52 2.34 0.45
N ILE A 214 14.80 2.42 0.06
CA ILE A 214 15.77 3.22 0.82
C ILE A 214 15.36 4.69 0.88
N ASN A 215 14.83 5.20 -0.23
CA ASN A 215 14.20 6.51 -0.29
C ASN A 215 12.70 6.34 -0.54
N PRO A 216 11.82 6.74 0.40
CA PRO A 216 10.37 6.58 0.26
C PRO A 216 9.74 7.26 -0.97
N ALA A 217 10.44 8.19 -1.63
CA ALA A 217 9.99 8.84 -2.86
C ALA A 217 10.39 8.09 -4.15
N TYR A 218 11.29 7.11 -4.07
CA TYR A 218 11.86 6.43 -5.24
C TYR A 218 11.61 4.93 -5.16
N TYR A 219 10.83 4.43 -6.14
CA TYR A 219 10.49 3.02 -6.24
C TYR A 219 11.21 2.39 -7.43
N TYR A 220 11.81 1.24 -7.19
CA TYR A 220 12.42 0.42 -8.22
C TYR A 220 11.66 -0.90 -8.27
N VAL A 221 10.94 -1.16 -9.36
CA VAL A 221 10.16 -2.40 -9.49
C VAL A 221 11.11 -3.55 -9.80
N PRO A 222 11.16 -4.62 -9.00
CA PRO A 222 11.98 -5.77 -9.30
C PRO A 222 11.38 -6.58 -10.45
N ILE A 223 12.24 -6.97 -11.38
CA ILE A 223 11.95 -7.75 -12.57
C ILE A 223 12.70 -9.08 -12.42
N TYR A 224 11.94 -10.17 -12.35
CA TYR A 224 12.49 -11.50 -12.11
C TYR A 224 11.58 -12.58 -12.69
N SER A 225 12.12 -13.79 -12.83
CA SER A 225 11.34 -14.97 -13.18
C SER A 225 10.99 -15.74 -11.91
N PRO A 226 9.69 -15.96 -11.60
CA PRO A 226 9.28 -16.84 -10.50
C PRO A 226 9.95 -18.22 -10.51
N ALA A 227 10.15 -18.79 -11.70
CA ALA A 227 10.78 -20.10 -11.89
C ALA A 227 12.27 -20.13 -11.48
N VAL A 228 12.90 -18.96 -11.35
CA VAL A 228 14.31 -18.82 -10.92
C VAL A 228 14.40 -18.47 -9.44
N VAL A 229 13.55 -17.57 -8.97
CA VAL A 229 13.64 -16.98 -7.63
C VAL A 229 13.05 -17.89 -6.54
N PHE A 230 11.96 -18.59 -6.81
CA PHE A 230 11.25 -19.39 -5.79
C PHE A 230 11.51 -20.90 -5.87
N TYR A 231 12.48 -21.30 -6.69
CA TYR A 231 12.88 -22.69 -6.83
C TYR A 231 14.35 -22.83 -6.52
N ARG A 232 14.72 -23.98 -5.95
CA ARG A 232 16.09 -24.25 -5.51
C ARG A 232 17.08 -23.93 -6.64
N PRO A 233 18.06 -23.03 -6.40
CA PRO A 233 19.08 -22.74 -7.40
C PRO A 233 19.84 -24.00 -7.80
N ARG A 234 20.10 -24.15 -9.10
CA ARG A 234 20.93 -25.25 -9.60
C ARG A 234 22.38 -25.03 -9.15
N PRO A 235 23.15 -26.10 -8.87
CA PRO A 235 24.57 -25.98 -8.58
C PRO A 235 25.30 -25.14 -9.65
N GLY A 236 26.09 -24.15 -9.21
CA GLY A 236 26.82 -23.24 -10.10
C GLY A 236 26.02 -22.03 -10.62
N PHE A 237 24.75 -21.84 -10.23
CA PHE A 237 23.98 -20.64 -10.58
C PHE A 237 24.42 -19.43 -9.76
N ILE A 238 24.54 -18.26 -10.42
CA ILE A 238 24.92 -17.00 -9.78
C ILE A 238 23.64 -16.20 -9.44
N ILE A 239 23.28 -16.22 -8.16
CA ILE A 239 22.06 -15.60 -7.59
C ILE A 239 21.92 -14.13 -7.98
N SER A 240 23.02 -13.36 -8.03
CA SER A 240 23.01 -11.92 -8.33
C SER A 240 22.46 -11.56 -9.72
N THR A 241 22.26 -12.54 -10.59
CA THR A 241 21.68 -12.34 -11.93
C THR A 241 20.17 -12.58 -12.01
N GLY A 242 19.56 -13.10 -10.94
CA GLY A 242 18.17 -13.55 -10.91
C GLY A 242 17.11 -12.46 -10.74
N ILE A 243 17.51 -11.29 -10.22
CA ILE A 243 16.64 -10.12 -10.06
C ILE A 243 17.32 -8.92 -10.71
N ARG A 244 16.57 -8.19 -11.54
CA ARG A 244 16.95 -6.85 -12.00
C ARG A 244 15.95 -5.84 -11.49
N PHE A 245 16.31 -4.57 -11.52
CA PHE A 245 15.42 -3.49 -11.13
C PHE A 245 15.11 -2.62 -12.34
N GLY A 246 13.85 -2.22 -12.48
CA GLY A 246 13.40 -1.28 -13.50
C GLY A 246 13.97 0.13 -13.29
N PRO A 247 13.61 1.09 -14.18
CA PRO A 247 13.93 2.49 -13.95
C PRO A 247 13.26 3.00 -12.66
N VAL A 248 13.82 4.07 -12.10
CA VAL A 248 13.23 4.73 -10.94
C VAL A 248 11.85 5.30 -11.27
N VAL A 249 10.90 5.07 -10.37
CA VAL A 249 9.57 5.71 -10.37
C VAL A 249 9.51 6.67 -9.19
N THR A 250 9.30 7.95 -9.48
CA THR A 250 9.21 8.98 -8.45
C THR A 250 7.77 9.19 -8.03
N ILE A 251 7.49 8.95 -6.75
CA ILE A 251 6.18 9.20 -6.12
C ILE A 251 6.32 10.43 -5.23
N GLY A 252 5.75 11.54 -5.70
CA GLY A 252 5.74 12.81 -4.99
C GLY A 252 4.50 13.02 -4.12
N PRO A 253 4.45 14.12 -3.35
CA PRO A 253 3.31 14.46 -2.50
C PRO A 253 1.96 14.50 -3.23
N ALA A 254 1.94 14.86 -4.51
CA ALA A 254 0.73 14.91 -5.33
C ALA A 254 0.02 13.54 -5.46
N PHE A 255 0.72 12.43 -5.24
CA PHE A 255 0.15 11.08 -5.27
C PHE A 255 -0.49 10.65 -3.94
N GLY A 256 -0.39 11.48 -2.89
CA GLY A 256 -1.04 11.23 -1.61
C GLY A 256 -2.56 11.05 -1.71
N VAL A 257 -3.21 11.79 -2.63
CA VAL A 257 -4.67 11.68 -2.91
C VAL A 257 -5.09 10.31 -3.43
N TYR A 258 -4.15 9.50 -3.92
CA TYR A 258 -4.38 8.13 -4.39
C TYR A 258 -3.91 7.10 -3.35
N GLY A 259 -3.63 7.52 -2.12
CA GLY A 259 -3.37 6.64 -0.99
C GLY A 259 -1.92 6.22 -0.79
N TRP A 260 -0.96 6.89 -1.46
CA TRP A 260 0.47 6.57 -1.31
C TRP A 260 1.08 6.92 0.05
N TYR A 261 0.43 7.78 0.83
CA TYR A 261 0.87 8.07 2.19
C TYR A 261 0.60 6.88 3.12
N GLY A 262 1.63 6.39 3.81
CA GLY A 262 1.46 5.24 4.71
C GLY A 262 0.92 3.97 4.05
N ALA A 263 1.09 3.81 2.73
CA ALA A 263 0.77 2.58 2.03
C ALA A 263 1.71 1.46 2.49
N GLY A 264 1.17 0.30 2.83
CA GLY A 264 1.96 -0.83 3.29
C GLY A 264 1.14 -1.84 4.07
N PHE A 265 1.81 -2.57 4.98
CA PHE A 265 1.21 -3.69 5.69
C PHE A 265 1.45 -3.63 7.19
N GLY A 266 0.43 -4.01 7.95
CA GLY A 266 0.59 -4.51 9.31
C GLY A 266 0.60 -6.02 9.25
N TRP A 267 1.75 -6.61 8.93
CA TRP A 267 1.88 -8.03 8.61
C TRP A 267 1.30 -8.95 9.69
N GLY A 268 1.62 -8.70 10.97
CA GLY A 268 1.12 -9.50 12.09
C GLY A 268 -0.39 -9.44 12.33
N GLY A 269 -1.08 -8.44 11.78
CA GLY A 269 -2.55 -8.29 11.88
C GLY A 269 -3.26 -8.48 10.54
N HIS A 270 -2.56 -8.92 9.50
CA HIS A 270 -3.10 -9.08 8.14
C HIS A 270 -3.83 -7.84 7.61
N ALA A 271 -3.31 -6.67 7.97
CA ALA A 271 -3.85 -5.38 7.60
C ALA A 271 -3.09 -4.80 6.40
N ILE A 272 -3.84 -4.27 5.43
CA ILE A 272 -3.31 -3.39 4.38
C ILE A 272 -3.63 -1.97 4.82
N PHE A 273 -2.63 -1.08 4.75
CA PHE A 273 -2.81 0.35 5.00
C PHE A 273 -2.72 1.10 3.68
N ILE A 274 -3.62 2.07 3.51
CA ILE A 274 -3.64 3.02 2.39
C ILE A 274 -4.02 4.38 2.99
N ASP A 275 -3.26 5.44 2.66
CA ASP A 275 -3.38 6.76 3.30
C ASP A 275 -3.32 6.72 4.85
N HIS A 276 -2.45 5.87 5.43
CA HIS A 276 -2.38 5.58 6.88
C HIS A 276 -3.64 4.95 7.52
N HIS A 277 -4.65 4.61 6.73
CA HIS A 277 -5.88 4.01 7.22
C HIS A 277 -5.96 2.53 6.86
N PRO A 278 -6.53 1.67 7.74
CA PRO A 278 -6.80 0.28 7.38
C PRO A 278 -7.73 0.20 6.16
N TRP A 279 -7.27 -0.47 5.12
CA TRP A 279 -8.08 -0.79 3.95
C TRP A 279 -8.98 -1.98 4.30
N THR A 280 -10.30 -1.78 4.25
CA THR A 280 -11.29 -2.73 4.79
C THR A 280 -12.27 -3.24 3.75
N ARG A 281 -11.93 -3.10 2.46
CA ARG A 281 -12.72 -3.68 1.38
C ARG A 281 -12.61 -5.21 1.42
N THR A 282 -13.75 -5.86 1.27
CA THR A 282 -13.97 -7.31 1.29
C THR A 282 -14.98 -7.65 0.21
N TYR A 283 -15.20 -8.93 -0.04
CA TYR A 283 -16.24 -9.39 -0.95
C TYR A 283 -17.63 -8.83 -0.59
N TYR A 284 -17.96 -8.76 0.71
CA TYR A 284 -19.31 -8.41 1.18
C TYR A 284 -19.63 -6.91 1.10
N ASN A 285 -18.64 -6.03 1.20
CA ASN A 285 -18.83 -4.57 1.12
C ASN A 285 -18.29 -3.98 -0.18
N SER A 286 -17.89 -4.82 -1.14
CA SER A 286 -17.16 -4.43 -2.35
C SER A 286 -17.87 -3.36 -3.19
N GLY A 287 -19.21 -3.39 -3.24
CA GLY A 287 -20.05 -2.47 -4.01
C GLY A 287 -20.42 -1.17 -3.30
N VAL A 288 -20.19 -1.06 -1.99
CA VAL A 288 -20.49 0.15 -1.18
C VAL A 288 -19.25 0.73 -0.50
N TYR A 289 -18.09 0.10 -0.71
CA TYR A 289 -16.85 0.48 -0.06
C TYR A 289 -16.40 1.88 -0.53
N VAL A 290 -16.07 2.73 0.44
CA VAL A 290 -15.51 4.06 0.23
C VAL A 290 -14.15 4.11 0.88
N HIS A 291 -13.15 4.60 0.15
CA HIS A 291 -11.79 4.74 0.66
C HIS A 291 -11.73 5.84 1.74
N PRO A 292 -11.21 5.55 2.95
CA PRO A 292 -11.10 6.52 4.03
C PRO A 292 -9.85 7.39 3.88
N TYR A 293 -9.59 7.94 2.68
CA TYR A 293 -8.40 8.76 2.48
C TYR A 293 -8.56 10.09 3.24
N ALA A 294 -7.51 10.48 3.95
CA ALA A 294 -7.35 11.83 4.49
C ALA A 294 -7.37 12.88 3.37
N HIS A 295 -6.93 12.48 2.17
CA HIS A 295 -7.00 13.29 0.95
C HIS A 295 -8.04 12.70 -0.01
N PRO A 296 -9.34 13.07 0.11
CA PRO A 296 -10.39 12.42 -0.65
C PRO A 296 -10.24 12.70 -2.15
N TYR A 297 -10.16 11.62 -2.93
CA TYR A 297 -10.33 11.69 -4.38
C TYR A 297 -11.83 11.69 -4.73
N VAL A 298 -12.28 12.71 -5.45
CA VAL A 298 -13.65 12.77 -5.96
C VAL A 298 -13.64 12.17 -7.36
N ARG A 299 -14.30 11.01 -7.53
CA ARG A 299 -14.53 10.45 -8.87
C ARG A 299 -15.32 11.47 -9.68
N PRO A 300 -14.84 11.86 -10.86
CA PRO A 300 -15.56 12.78 -11.69
C PRO A 300 -16.85 12.14 -12.22
N ALA A 301 -17.94 12.91 -12.26
CA ALA A 301 -19.18 12.45 -12.86
C ALA A 301 -18.93 12.16 -14.35
N SER A 302 -19.10 10.91 -14.78
CA SER A 302 -19.00 10.56 -16.20
C SER A 302 -19.98 11.43 -17.01
N PRO A 303 -19.62 11.92 -18.21
CA PRO A 303 -20.57 12.59 -19.08
C PRO A 303 -21.77 11.67 -19.31
N ARG A 304 -22.98 12.17 -19.04
CA ARG A 304 -24.22 11.47 -19.36
C ARG A 304 -24.21 11.19 -20.86
N VAL A 305 -24.02 9.94 -21.25
CA VAL A 305 -24.26 9.51 -22.63
C VAL A 305 -25.77 9.54 -22.82
N GLU A 306 -26.30 10.67 -23.28
CA GLU A 306 -27.66 10.72 -23.80
C GLU A 306 -27.65 9.91 -25.09
N SER A 307 -28.10 8.66 -25.01
CA SER A 307 -28.42 7.86 -26.18
C SER A 307 -29.59 8.55 -26.88
N HIS A 308 -29.29 9.45 -27.82
CA HIS A 308 -30.28 9.86 -28.80
C HIS A 308 -30.56 8.62 -29.66
N ALA A 309 -31.63 7.91 -29.31
CA ALA A 309 -32.23 6.96 -30.23
C ALA A 309 -32.58 7.73 -31.51
N HIS A 310 -31.82 7.49 -32.57
CA HIS A 310 -32.23 7.88 -33.91
C HIS A 310 -33.54 7.14 -34.18
N TYR A 311 -34.66 7.85 -34.09
CA TYR A 311 -35.91 7.40 -34.67
C TYR A 311 -35.70 7.43 -36.19
N GLU A 312 -35.45 6.28 -36.79
CA GLU A 312 -35.65 6.08 -38.22
C GLU A 312 -37.14 6.26 -38.51
N GLU A 313 -37.49 7.44 -39.03
CA GLU A 313 -38.82 7.73 -39.54
C GLU A 313 -39.02 6.95 -40.84
N HIS A 314 -39.62 5.76 -40.73
CA HIS A 314 -40.20 5.03 -41.86
C HIS A 314 -41.41 5.83 -42.39
N GLY A 315 -41.14 6.74 -43.33
CA GLY A 315 -42.17 7.35 -44.17
C GLY A 315 -42.63 6.36 -45.25
N GLY A 316 -43.74 5.68 -44.99
CA GLY A 316 -44.49 4.92 -45.98
C GLY A 316 -45.53 5.78 -46.72
N ASP A 317 -45.58 5.58 -48.04
CA ASP A 317 -46.67 5.76 -49.01
C ASP A 317 -47.28 7.15 -49.30
N HIS A 318 -47.36 7.50 -50.61
CA HIS A 318 -48.62 7.42 -51.39
C HIS A 318 -48.46 7.87 -52.88
N HIS A 319 -48.95 7.02 -53.78
CA HIS A 319 -49.52 7.19 -55.14
C HIS A 319 -49.51 8.56 -55.86
N HIS A 320 -48.99 8.58 -57.11
CA HIS A 320 -49.76 8.73 -58.37
C HIS A 320 -48.90 8.37 -59.59
#